data_AF-A0A2S4RSJ7-F1
#
_entry.id   AF-A0A2S4RSJ7-F1
#
_cell.length_a   1.000
_cell.length_b   1.000
_cell.length_c   1.000
_cell.angle_alpha   90.00
_cell.angle_beta   90.00
_cell.angle_gamma   90.00
#
_symmetry.space_group_name_H-M   'P 1'
#
loop_
_entity.id
_entity.type
_entity.pdbx_description
1 polymer ?
#
loop_
_entity_poly.entity_id
_entity_poly.type
_entity_poly.pdbx_seq_one_letter_code
_entity_poly.pdbx_strand_id
1 'polypeptide(L)' 'MINPASVVSKLLSDYTKSDFISLIAEIIGGQGTEAHQDNLLELFILLTEHPEGSDLIYYPQSAADATIL' A
#
# COMPACT_ATOMS: atom_id res chain seq x y z
N MET A 1 2.18 -0.97 -29.28
CA MET A 1 1.49 0.27 -28.82
C MET A 1 0.75 -0.10 -27.55
N ILE A 2 1.20 0.37 -26.39
CA ILE A 2 0.47 0.17 -25.13
C ILE A 2 -0.72 1.13 -25.13
N ASN A 3 -1.91 0.60 -24.84
CA ASN A 3 -3.15 1.37 -24.75
C ASN A 3 -3.07 2.29 -23.51
N PRO A 4 -3.28 3.61 -23.63
CA PRO A 4 -3.26 4.52 -22.49
C PRO A 4 -4.37 4.24 -21.46
N ALA A 5 -5.40 3.46 -21.81
CA ALA A 5 -6.46 3.04 -20.87
C ALA A 5 -6.06 1.89 -19.93
N SER A 6 -4.85 1.33 -20.03
CA SER A 6 -4.41 0.19 -19.20
C SER A 6 -3.68 0.59 -17.91
N VAL A 7 -3.48 1.88 -17.65
CA VAL A 7 -2.97 2.37 -16.35
C VAL A 7 -4.10 3.11 -15.67
N VAL A 8 -5.01 2.37 -15.05
CA VAL A 8 -5.99 2.96 -14.13
C VAL A 8 -5.19 3.42 -12.90
N SER A 9 -4.86 4.70 -12.83
CA SER A 9 -4.31 5.32 -11.63
C SER A 9 -5.39 5.29 -10.55
N LYS A 10 -5.35 4.29 -9.68
CA LYS A 10 -6.22 4.24 -8.51
C LYS A 10 -5.82 5.38 -7.57
N LEU A 11 -6.76 6.27 -7.28
CA LEU A 11 -6.56 7.37 -6.34
C LEU A 11 -6.99 6.92 -4.94
N LEU A 12 -6.40 7.52 -3.90
CA LEU A 12 -6.83 7.29 -2.51
C LEU A 12 -8.34 7.54 -2.31
N SER A 13 -8.90 8.49 -3.07
CA SER A 13 -10.32 8.83 -3.09
C SER A 13 -11.24 7.68 -3.53
N ASP A 14 -10.70 6.67 -4.21
CA ASP A 14 -11.44 5.46 -4.64
C ASP A 14 -11.45 4.37 -3.55
N TYR A 15 -10.74 4.58 -2.44
CA TYR A 15 -10.61 3.63 -1.34
C TYR A 15 -11.39 4.12 -0.11
N THR A 16 -12.23 3.26 0.46
CA THR A 16 -12.75 3.50 1.80
C THR A 16 -11.64 3.28 2.84
N LYS A 17 -11.82 3.83 4.05
CA LYS A 17 -10.91 3.54 5.18
C LYS A 17 -10.75 2.04 5.42
N SER A 18 -11.81 1.25 5.24
CA SER A 18 -11.78 -0.20 5.43
C SER A 18 -10.95 -0.89 4.35
N ASP A 19 -11.05 -0.44 3.10
CA ASP A 19 -10.25 -0.98 1.99
C ASP A 19 -8.76 -0.71 2.21
N PHE A 20 -8.43 0.50 2.67
CA PHE A 20 -7.06 0.86 2.99
C PHE A 20 -6.50 0.04 4.16
N ILE A 21 -7.26 -0.13 5.25
CA ILE A 21 -6.84 -1.00 6.37
C ILE A 21 -6.62 -2.44 5.90
N SER A 22 -7.48 -2.94 5.00
CA SER A 22 -7.36 -4.31 4.47
C SER A 22 -6.10 -4.47 3.62
N LEU A 23 -5.75 -3.47 2.80
CA LEU A 23 -4.50 -3.41 2.06
C LEU A 23 -3.28 -3.49 3.02
N ILE A 24 -3.26 -2.67 4.07
CA ILE A 24 -2.16 -2.67 5.05
C ILE A 24 -2.04 -4.02 5.78
N ALA A 25 -3.18 -4.60 6.18
CA ALA A 25 -3.20 -5.91 6.83
C ALA A 25 -2.67 -7.02 5.91
N GLU A 26 -2.93 -6.94 4.61
CA GLU A 26 -2.42 -7.91 3.62
C GLU A 26 -0.89 -7.79 3.42
N ILE A 27 -0.37 -6.56 3.37
CA ILE A 27 1.07 -6.29 3.32
C ILE A 27 1.76 -6.86 4.57
N ILE A 28 1.26 -6.52 5.76
CA ILE A 28 1.83 -6.99 7.03
C ILE A 28 1.70 -8.52 7.16
N GLY A 29 0.61 -9.09 6.64
CA GLY A 29 0.40 -10.53 6.60
C GLY A 29 1.41 -11.29 5.75
N GLY A 30 2.10 -10.63 4.81
CA GLY A 30 3.14 -11.23 3.98
C GLY A 30 2.67 -12.41 3.14
N GLN A 31 1.38 -12.44 2.78
CA GLN A 31 0.78 -13.55 2.03
C GLN A 31 1.05 -13.44 0.53
N GLY A 32 1.11 -14.59 -0.17
CA GLY A 32 1.32 -14.64 -1.61
C GLY A 32 2.79 -14.75 -2.01
N THR A 33 3.11 -14.30 -3.21
CA THR A 33 4.49 -14.29 -3.77
C THR A 33 5.19 -12.97 -3.47
N GLU A 34 6.51 -12.93 -3.60
CA GLU A 34 7.30 -11.69 -3.56
C GLU A 34 6.73 -10.64 -4.54
N ALA A 35 6.47 -11.02 -5.79
CA ALA A 35 5.88 -10.13 -6.78
C ALA A 35 4.48 -9.61 -6.39
N HIS A 36 3.71 -10.40 -5.64
CA HIS A 36 2.42 -9.94 -5.10
C HIS A 36 2.63 -8.88 -4.03
N GLN A 37 3.54 -9.13 -3.09
CA GLN A 37 3.90 -8.17 -2.05
C GLN A 37 4.47 -6.86 -2.61
N ASP A 38 5.34 -6.94 -3.62
CA ASP A 38 5.86 -5.76 -4.33
C ASP A 38 4.73 -4.93 -4.94
N ASN A 39 3.75 -5.57 -5.59
CA ASN A 39 2.61 -4.85 -6.16
C ASN A 39 1.74 -4.16 -5.09
N LEU A 40 1.58 -4.78 -3.91
CA LEU A 40 0.85 -4.16 -2.80
C LEU A 40 1.61 -2.95 -2.22
N LEU A 41 2.93 -3.02 -2.12
CA LEU A 41 3.77 -1.91 -1.68
C LEU A 41 3.75 -0.74 -2.67
N GLU A 42 3.87 -1.01 -3.96
CA GLU A 42 3.74 -0.01 -5.02
C GLU A 42 2.36 0.67 -4.99
N LEU A 43 1.30 -0.11 -4.80
CA LEU A 43 -0.05 0.43 -4.63
C LEU A 43 -0.16 1.32 -3.39
N PHE A 44 0.43 0.93 -2.25
CA PHE A 44 0.46 1.75 -1.04
C PHE A 44 1.20 3.08 -1.26
N ILE A 45 2.37 3.05 -1.91
CA ILE A 45 3.15 4.26 -2.22
C ILE A 45 2.34 5.19 -3.14
N LEU A 46 1.71 4.63 -4.17
CA LEU A 46 0.87 5.40 -5.11
C LEU A 46 -0.34 6.03 -4.40
N LEU A 47 -1.02 5.30 -3.52
CA LEU A 47 -2.21 5.79 -2.84
C LEU A 47 -1.88 6.85 -1.78
N THR A 48 -0.78 6.70 -1.06
CA THR A 48 -0.43 7.63 0.02
C THR A 48 0.30 8.87 -0.46
N GLU A 49 1.02 8.77 -1.58
CA GLU A 49 1.95 9.80 -2.08
C GLU A 49 2.95 10.26 -1.00
N HIS A 50 3.18 9.45 0.03
CA HIS A 50 4.00 9.82 1.17
C HIS A 50 5.48 9.72 0.80
N PRO A 51 6.32 10.72 1.10
CA PRO A 51 7.72 10.73 0.71
C PRO A 51 8.54 9.58 1.31
N GLU A 52 8.12 9.04 2.45
CA GLU A 52 8.78 7.90 3.11
C GLU A 52 8.33 6.54 2.52
N GLY A 53 7.28 6.51 1.70
CA GLY A 53 6.82 5.28 1.04
C GLY A 53 6.64 4.11 2.00
N SER A 54 7.14 2.93 1.60
CA SER A 54 7.05 1.70 2.40
C SER A 54 7.82 1.74 3.73
N ASP A 55 8.69 2.73 3.96
CA ASP A 55 9.38 2.88 5.24
C ASP A 55 8.39 3.10 6.39
N LEU A 56 7.20 3.67 6.12
CA LEU A 56 6.12 3.78 7.10
C LEU A 56 5.66 2.44 7.69
N ILE A 57 5.84 1.35 6.94
CA ILE A 57 5.40 0.00 7.34
C ILE A 57 6.53 -0.73 8.08
N TYR A 58 7.77 -0.59 7.59
CA TYR A 58 8.91 -1.35 8.11
C TYR A 58 9.73 -0.63 9.19
N TYR A 59 9.69 0.70 9.20
CA TYR A 59 10.48 1.57 10.07
C TYR A 59 9.60 2.63 10.76
N PRO A 60 8.61 2.22 11.58
CA PRO A 60 7.76 3.16 12.27
C PRO A 60 8.56 4.04 13.25
N GLN A 61 8.19 5.31 13.35
CA GLN A 61 8.87 6.29 14.21
C GLN A 61 8.76 5.94 15.71
N SER A 62 7.73 5.21 16.10
CA SER A 62 7.54 4.70 17.44
C SER A 62 6.89 3.31 17.44
N ALA A 63 7.06 2.58 18.55
CA ALA A 63 6.40 1.27 18.73
C ALA A 63 4.87 1.37 18.78
N ALA A 64 4.31 2.54 19.11
CA ALA A 64 2.86 2.76 19.07
C ALA A 64 2.34 2.85 17.62
N ASP A 65 3.13 3.43 16.72
CA ASP A 65 2.80 3.56 15.30
C ASP A 65 2.99 2.25 14.52
N ALA A 66 3.66 1.26 15.12
CA ALA A 66 3.85 -0.08 14.55
C ALA A 66 2.60 -0.99 14.64
N THR A 67 1.41 -0.40 14.82
CA THR A 67 0.18 -1.14 15.10
C THR A 67 -0.94 -0.76 14.12
N ILE A 68 -1.81 -1.72 13.79
CA ILE A 68 -2.96 -1.51 12.89
C ILE A 68 -4.24 -1.18 13.69
N LEU A 69 -4.14 -0.84 14.98
CA LEU A 69 -5.28 -0.76 15.93
C LEU A 69 -5.32 0.56 16.71
#